data_AF-A0AA39VTX0-F1
#
_entry.id   AF-A0AA39VTX0-F1
#
_cell.length_a   1.000
_cell.length_b   1.000
_cell.length_c   1.000
_cell.angle_alpha   90.00
_cell.angle_beta   90.00
_cell.angle_gamma   90.00
#
_symmetry.space_group_name_H-M   'P 1'
#
loop_
_entity.id
_entity.type
_entity.pdbx_description
1 polymer ?
#
loop_
_entity_poly.entity_id
_entity_poly.type
_entity_poly.pdbx_seq_one_letter_code
_entity_poly.pdbx_strand_id
1 'polypeptide(L)' 'MSLSANQERTEMEKKRLVWKVEGSSSKEESKLVRGGPVDPTKLVVELAPMEIRTFVIDFHHESRRRVFIA' A
#
# COMPACT_ATOMS: atom_id res chain seq x y z
N MET A 1 2.11 0.28 3.67
CA MET A 1 3.03 -0.53 4.50
C MET A 1 3.60 -1.68 3.69
N SER A 2 4.58 -2.41 4.24
CA SER A 2 5.03 -3.72 3.76
C SER A 2 3.92 -4.76 3.86
N LEU A 3 4.10 -5.93 3.21
CA LEU A 3 3.11 -7.02 3.24
C LEU A 3 2.78 -7.47 4.68
N SER A 4 3.80 -7.59 5.53
CA SER A 4 3.67 -7.95 6.95
C SER A 4 3.39 -6.76 7.87
N ALA A 5 3.07 -5.58 7.33
CA ALA A 5 2.78 -4.36 8.07
C ALA A 5 3.89 -3.88 9.04
N ASN A 6 5.13 -4.36 8.89
CA ASN A 6 6.23 -4.06 9.81
C ASN A 6 7.18 -2.95 9.34
N GLN A 7 7.02 -2.46 8.10
CA GLN A 7 7.91 -1.48 7.48
C GLN A 7 7.13 -0.50 6.60
N GLU A 8 7.65 0.72 6.46
CA GLU A 8 7.09 1.69 5.52
C GLU A 8 7.42 1.29 4.07
N ARG A 9 6.43 1.34 3.18
CA ARG A 9 6.61 0.95 1.77
C ARG A 9 7.62 1.85 1.05
N THR A 10 7.59 3.15 1.30
CA THR A 10 8.47 4.11 0.58
C THR A 10 9.94 3.89 0.94
N GLU A 11 10.24 3.55 2.20
CA GLU A 11 11.58 3.20 2.64
C GLU A 11 12.08 1.90 2.02
N MET A 12 11.21 0.88 1.96
CA MET A 12 11.56 -0.40 1.32
C MET A 12 11.87 -0.23 -0.16
N GLU A 13 11.07 0.56 -0.88
CA GLU A 13 11.27 0.80 -2.31
C GLU A 13 12.61 1.49 -2.60
N LYS A 14 13.04 2.42 -1.73
CA LYS A 14 14.35 3.08 -1.82
C LYS A 14 15.52 2.12 -1.55
N LYS A 15 15.33 1.11 -0.71
CA LYS A 15 16.38 0.17 -0.27
C LYS A 15 16.45 -1.10 -1.11
N ARG A 16 15.63 -1.24 -2.16
CA ARG A 16 15.58 -2.46 -2.98
C ARG A 16 16.86 -2.62 -3.79
N LEU A 17 17.47 -3.81 -3.74
CA LEU A 17 18.65 -4.13 -4.53
C LEU A 17 18.31 -4.16 -6.03
N VAL A 18 19.19 -3.58 -6.84
CA VAL A 18 19.11 -3.59 -8.30
C VAL A 18 19.96 -4.74 -8.82
N TRP A 19 19.32 -5.74 -9.41
CA TRP A 19 19.99 -6.92 -9.95
C TRP A 19 20.01 -6.87 -11.48
N LYS A 20 21.14 -7.21 -12.08
CA LYS A 20 21.23 -7.47 -13.52
C LYS A 20 20.77 -8.89 -13.79
N VAL A 21 19.62 -9.04 -14.42
CA VAL A 21 19.05 -10.35 -14.79
C VAL A 21 19.39 -10.64 -16.25
N GLU A 22 19.82 -11.88 -16.54
CA GLU A 22 20.06 -12.34 -17.91
C GLU A 22 18.76 -12.35 -18.72
N GLY A 23 18.80 -11.91 -19.99
CA GLY A 23 17.60 -11.73 -20.83
C GLY A 23 16.88 -10.38 -20.66
N SER A 24 17.37 -9.47 -19.81
CA SER A 24 16.81 -8.11 -19.66
C SER A 24 17.02 -7.20 -20.88
N SER A 25 17.82 -7.62 -21.86
CA SER A 25 18.10 -6.85 -23.08
C SER A 25 17.04 -7.08 -24.16
N SER A 26 15.86 -6.48 -24.01
CA SER A 26 15.05 -5.96 -25.14
C SER A 26 13.66 -5.56 -24.68
N LYS A 27 13.41 -4.25 -24.48
CA LYS A 27 12.11 -3.52 -24.60
C LYS A 27 10.85 -4.02 -23.85
N GLU A 28 10.89 -5.18 -23.23
CA GLU A 28 9.89 -5.83 -22.39
C GLU A 28 10.50 -6.06 -21.01
N GLU A 29 11.27 -5.09 -20.49
CA GLU A 29 11.14 -4.81 -19.07
C GLU A 29 9.66 -4.52 -18.88
N SER A 30 8.90 -5.57 -18.57
CA SER A 30 7.48 -5.53 -18.28
C SER A 30 7.28 -4.26 -17.49
N LYS A 31 6.64 -3.24 -18.08
CA LYS A 31 6.22 -2.07 -17.33
C LYS A 31 5.39 -2.67 -16.23
N LEU A 32 5.99 -2.86 -15.05
CA LEU A 32 5.37 -3.50 -13.92
C LEU A 32 4.20 -2.58 -13.61
N VAL A 33 3.03 -2.97 -14.11
CA VAL A 33 1.82 -2.20 -13.88
C VAL A 33 1.64 -2.31 -12.38
N ARG A 34 1.79 -1.19 -11.71
CA ARG A 34 1.43 -1.02 -10.31
C ARG A 34 0.22 -0.12 -10.32
N GLY A 35 -0.73 -0.36 -9.42
CA GLY A 35 -1.82 0.57 -9.23
C GLY A 35 -1.30 1.97 -8.89
N GLY A 36 -2.10 3.00 -9.17
CA GLY A 36 -1.78 4.38 -8.82
C GLY A 36 -1.58 4.64 -7.33
N PRO A 37 -1.13 5.85 -6.96
CA PRO A 37 -1.05 6.29 -5.57
C PRO A 37 -2.44 6.33 -4.92
N VAL A 38 -2.48 6.22 -3.59
CA VAL A 38 -3.74 6.31 -2.83
C VAL A 38 -4.08 7.76 -2.57
N ASP A 39 -5.31 8.17 -2.89
CA ASP A 39 -5.84 9.49 -2.55
C ASP A 39 -6.24 9.51 -1.06
N PRO A 40 -5.62 10.37 -0.22
CA PRO A 40 -5.87 10.40 1.22
C PRO A 40 -7.25 10.95 1.61
N THR A 41 -7.93 11.65 0.69
CA THR A 41 -9.27 12.20 0.95
C THR A 41 -10.37 11.28 0.45
N LYS A 42 -10.19 10.69 -0.75
CA LYS A 42 -11.20 9.79 -1.35
C LYS A 42 -11.05 8.34 -0.87
N LEU A 43 -9.88 7.99 -0.32
CA LEU A 43 -9.54 6.64 0.12
C LEU A 43 -9.70 5.59 -0.99
N VAL A 44 -9.44 5.99 -2.24
CA VAL A 44 -9.50 5.11 -3.42
C VAL A 44 -8.14 4.45 -3.63
N VAL A 45 -8.15 3.14 -3.86
CA VAL A 45 -6.95 2.33 -4.09
C VAL A 45 -7.06 1.61 -5.43
N GLU A 46 -6.09 1.86 -6.30
CA GLU A 46 -5.91 1.09 -7.53
C GLU A 46 -4.97 -0.09 -7.28
N LEU A 47 -5.29 -1.26 -7.87
CA LEU A 47 -4.50 -2.48 -7.76
C LEU A 47 -4.22 -3.04 -9.16
N ALA A 48 -2.97 -3.41 -9.40
CA ALA A 48 -2.60 -4.18 -10.58
C ALA A 48 -2.79 -5.68 -10.35
N PRO A 49 -2.75 -6.51 -11.42
CA PRO A 49 -2.84 -7.96 -11.29
C PRO A 49 -1.84 -8.51 -10.28
N MET A 50 -2.34 -9.33 -9.34
CA MET A 50 -1.55 -9.95 -8.26
C MET A 50 -0.87 -8.96 -7.30
N GLU A 51 -1.28 -7.68 -7.29
CA GLU A 51 -0.80 -6.70 -6.31
C GLU A 51 -1.56 -6.83 -4.98
N ILE A 52 -0.82 -6.91 -3.87
CA ILE A 52 -1.37 -6.84 -2.52
C ILE A 52 -0.89 -5.55 -1.88
N ARG A 53 -1.81 -4.78 -1.28
CA ARG A 53 -1.49 -3.55 -0.54
C ARG A 53 -1.95 -3.65 0.90
N THR A 54 -1.04 -3.34 1.82
CA THR A 54 -1.28 -3.36 3.26
C THR A 54 -1.36 -1.92 3.78
N PHE A 55 -2.44 -1.63 4.49
CA PHE A 55 -2.77 -0.33 5.08
C PHE A 55 -3.00 -0.46 6.59
N VAL A 56 -2.67 0.60 7.32
CA VAL A 56 -3.06 0.78 8.72
C VAL A 56 -4.10 1.89 8.72
N ILE A 57 -5.24 1.64 9.36
CA ILE A 57 -6.35 2.58 9.44
C ILE A 57 -6.66 2.79 10.93
N ASP A 58 -6.56 4.04 11.37
CA ASP A 58 -6.89 4.43 12.73
C ASP A 58 -8.33 4.93 12.79
N PHE A 59 -9.13 4.32 13.65
CA PHE A 59 -10.52 4.74 13.91
C PHE A 59 -10.61 5.48 15.24
N HIS A 60 -11.27 6.65 15.24
CA HIS A 60 -11.66 7.31 16.48
C HIS A 60 -13.01 6.74 16.96
N HIS A 61 -13.00 6.12 18.13
CA HIS A 61 -14.21 5.59 18.75
C HIS A 61 -14.88 6.64 19.64
N GLU A 62 -15.99 7.22 19.19
CA GLU A 62 -16.83 8.09 20.03
C GLU A 62 -17.82 7.23 20.85
N SER A 63 -17.50 6.98 22.11
CA SER A 63 -18.41 6.32 23.05
C SER A 63 -19.51 7.30 23.51
N ARG A 64 -20.66 7.31 22.83
CA ARG A 64 -21.87 7.97 23.37
C ARG A 64 -22.39 7.16 24.56
N ARG A 65 -22.06 7.58 25.78
CA ARG A 65 -22.81 7.14 26.97
C ARG A 65 -24.22 7.68 26.87
N ARG A 66 -25.19 6.81 26.61
CA ARG A 66 -26.61 7.13 26.85
C ARG A 66 -26.79 7.17 28.36
N VAL A 67 -26.85 8.38 28.92
CA VAL A 67 -27.31 8.58 30.29
C VAL A 67 -28.82 8.36 30.28
N PHE A 68 -29.27 7.23 30.84
CA PHE A 68 -30.68 7.05 31.17
C PHE A 68 -30.91 7.73 32.51
N ILE A 69 -31.65 8.85 32.49
CA ILE A 69 -32.19 9.47 33.70
C ILE A 69 -33.48 8.72 34.02
N ALA A 70 -33.52 8.09 35.20
CA ALA A 70 -34.71 7.49 35.78
C ALA A 70 -35.28 8.42 36.85
#